data_AF-T1AUQ3-F1
#
_entry.id   AF-T1AUQ3-F1
#
_cell.length_a   1.000
_cell.length_b   1.000
_cell.length_c   1.000
_cell.angle_alpha   90.00
_cell.angle_beta   90.00
_cell.angle_gamma   90.00
#
_symmetry.space_group_name_H-M   'P 1'
#
loop_
_entity.id
_entity.type
_entity.pdbx_description
1 polymer ?
#
loop_
_entity_poly.entity_id
_entity_poly.type
_entity_poly.pdbx_seq_one_letter_code
_entity_poly.pdbx_strand_id
1 'polypeptide(L)'
;AIDSGAVCFSKLGPINCTSLGLTPQSHDMYSAIVGSDTAFGWNIGFLWHAQGTRIGLTYRSRITHDLVGTASFSNVPQLFLQSGLFSPTSASANIETPDTATLSFDQNLSRAWDISATASYTRWNSFNQIQVLFANPAQPAATTPEDYRNTWYGSVGTDWHYNAQWTFRGGLGWTRRPYQLDPQCTASGCQPDLAR
;
A
#
# COMPACT_ATOMS: atom_id res chain seq x y z
N ALA A 1 10.05 -13.73 -6.35
CA ALA A 1 11.26 -14.33 -6.94
C ALA A 1 11.72 -13.45 -8.09
N ILE A 2 13.02 -13.40 -8.37
CA ILE A 2 13.62 -12.67 -9.49
C ILE A 2 14.19 -13.72 -10.43
N ASP A 3 13.71 -13.76 -11.68
CA ASP A 3 14.22 -14.67 -12.71
C ASP A 3 15.66 -14.27 -13.08
N SER A 4 16.63 -15.00 -12.56
CA SER A 4 18.04 -14.72 -12.75
C SER A 4 18.50 -15.00 -14.20
N GLY A 5 17.79 -15.86 -14.93
CA GLY A 5 17.98 -16.09 -16.35
C GLY A 5 17.54 -14.89 -17.19
N ALA A 6 16.37 -14.32 -16.89
CA ALA A 6 15.91 -13.07 -17.51
C ALA A 6 16.85 -11.90 -17.21
N VAL A 7 17.32 -11.77 -15.96
CA VAL A 7 18.32 -10.76 -15.57
C VAL A 7 19.62 -10.96 -16.35
N CYS A 8 20.12 -12.20 -16.44
CA CYS A 8 21.34 -12.51 -17.20
C CYS A 8 21.17 -12.11 -18.67
N PHE A 9 20.08 -12.51 -19.32
CA PHE A 9 19.79 -12.19 -20.71
C PHE A 9 19.80 -10.68 -20.96
N SER A 10 19.24 -9.89 -20.05
CA SER A 10 19.20 -8.43 -20.15
C SER A 10 20.57 -7.75 -19.98
N LYS A 11 21.49 -8.37 -19.21
CA LYS A 11 22.79 -7.77 -18.85
C LYS A 11 23.96 -8.27 -19.70
N LEU A 12 23.97 -9.57 -20.02
CA LEU A 12 25.10 -10.27 -20.62
C LEU A 12 24.76 -10.89 -21.99
N GLY A 13 23.48 -10.88 -22.37
CA GLY A 13 23.00 -11.35 -23.66
C GLY A 13 22.71 -12.86 -23.74
N PRO A 14 21.91 -13.32 -24.72
CA PRO A 14 21.40 -14.70 -24.78
C PRO A 14 22.49 -15.77 -24.88
N ILE A 15 23.55 -15.51 -25.65
CA ILE A 15 24.63 -16.48 -25.93
C ILE A 15 25.44 -16.78 -24.67
N ASN A 16 25.79 -15.74 -23.89
CA ASN A 16 26.58 -15.90 -22.67
C ASN A 16 25.77 -16.53 -21.53
N CYS A 17 24.44 -16.35 -21.52
CA CYS A 17 23.58 -16.87 -20.46
C CYS A 17 23.13 -18.31 -20.72
N THR A 18 22.88 -18.67 -21.99
CA THR A 18 22.56 -20.06 -22.38
C THR A 18 23.72 -21.01 -22.15
N SER A 19 24.97 -20.58 -22.41
CA SER A 19 26.17 -21.40 -22.13
C SER A 19 26.40 -21.66 -20.64
N LEU A 20 25.85 -20.81 -19.77
CA LEU A 20 25.87 -20.95 -18.32
C LEU A 20 24.62 -21.64 -17.74
N GLY A 21 23.69 -22.11 -18.59
CA GLY A 21 22.44 -22.76 -18.16
C GLY A 21 21.39 -21.81 -17.57
N LEU A 22 21.58 -20.49 -17.71
CA LEU A 22 20.70 -19.46 -17.18
C LEU A 22 19.78 -18.94 -18.28
N THR A 23 18.81 -19.78 -18.64
CA THR A 23 17.71 -19.41 -19.52
C THR A 23 16.58 -18.78 -18.70
N PRO A 24 15.74 -17.92 -19.29
CA PRO A 24 14.54 -17.43 -18.62
C PRO A 24 13.73 -18.59 -18.03
N GLN A 25 13.20 -18.39 -16.82
CA GLN A 25 12.43 -19.36 -16.03
C GLN A 25 13.19 -20.58 -15.51
N SER A 26 14.49 -20.77 -15.83
CA SER A 26 15.24 -21.94 -15.33
C SER A 26 15.84 -21.75 -13.94
N HIS A 27 15.99 -20.50 -13.48
CA HIS A 27 16.62 -20.22 -12.20
C HIS A 27 16.10 -18.94 -11.57
N ASP A 28 15.54 -19.08 -10.37
CA ASP A 28 15.03 -17.97 -9.57
C ASP A 28 16.01 -17.61 -8.45
N MET A 29 16.26 -16.32 -8.24
CA MET A 29 16.84 -15.80 -7.00
C MET A 29 15.77 -15.13 -6.14
N TYR A 30 16.03 -14.99 -4.85
CA TYR A 30 15.10 -14.34 -3.92
C TYR A 30 15.76 -13.15 -3.27
N SER A 31 14.99 -12.10 -3.05
CA SER A 31 15.39 -10.90 -2.32
C SER A 31 14.49 -10.71 -1.11
N ALA A 32 15.08 -10.42 0.05
CA ALA A 32 14.36 -10.04 1.25
C ALA A 32 14.92 -8.71 1.76
N ILE A 33 14.03 -7.72 1.94
CA ILE A 33 14.36 -6.40 2.45
C ILE A 33 13.61 -6.23 3.77
N VAL A 34 14.35 -5.96 4.83
CA VAL A 34 13.80 -5.73 6.18
C VAL A 34 14.32 -4.40 6.66
N GLY A 35 13.41 -3.50 7.04
CA GLY A 35 13.74 -2.20 7.58
C GLY A 35 12.72 -1.76 8.62
N SER A 36 13.13 -0.81 9.45
CA SER A 36 12.30 -0.23 10.50
C SER A 36 12.46 1.29 10.52
N ASP A 37 11.43 1.96 11.00
CA ASP A 37 11.40 3.40 11.17
C ASP A 37 10.47 3.75 12.33
N THR A 38 10.63 4.94 12.89
CA THR A 38 9.68 5.59 13.79
C THR A 38 9.26 6.92 13.20
N ALA A 39 8.01 7.01 12.77
CA ALA A 39 7.44 8.23 12.19
C ALA A 39 6.35 8.83 13.08
N PHE A 40 6.09 10.12 12.86
CA PHE A 40 5.08 10.87 13.59
C PHE A 40 3.92 11.27 12.68
N GLY A 41 2.72 11.20 13.23
CA GLY A 41 1.49 11.67 12.60
C GLY A 41 0.58 12.33 13.62
N TRP A 42 -0.45 13.01 13.15
CA TRP A 42 -1.45 13.66 13.99
C TRP A 42 -2.84 13.54 13.39
N ASN A 43 -3.85 13.69 14.25
CA ASN A 43 -5.24 13.78 13.84
C ASN A 43 -5.92 14.91 14.60
N ILE A 44 -6.82 15.62 13.93
CA ILE A 44 -7.65 16.64 14.54
C ILE A 44 -9.11 16.38 14.16
N GLY A 45 -10.01 16.72 15.08
CA GLY A 45 -11.45 16.56 14.88
C GLY A 45 -12.21 17.75 15.42
N PHE A 46 -13.29 18.10 14.73
CA PHE A 46 -14.31 19.02 15.18
C PHE A 46 -15.65 18.28 15.20
N LEU A 47 -16.42 18.47 16.27
CA LEU A 47 -17.75 17.91 16.42
C LEU A 47 -18.71 19.04 16.79
N TRP A 48 -19.74 19.20 15.99
CA TRP A 48 -20.87 20.07 16.30
C TRP A 48 -22.10 19.23 16.60
N HIS A 49 -22.87 19.65 17.61
CA HIS A 49 -24.10 18.98 18.00
C HIS A 49 -25.19 20.01 18.32
N ALA A 50 -26.36 19.84 17.72
CA ALA A 50 -27.57 20.57 18.09
C ALA A 50 -28.81 19.76 17.74
N GLN A 51 -29.82 19.77 18.62
CA GLN A 51 -31.17 19.25 18.37
C GLN A 51 -31.22 17.83 17.75
N GLY A 52 -30.36 16.91 18.21
CA GLY A 52 -30.30 15.54 17.69
C GLY A 52 -29.51 15.40 16.38
N THR A 53 -28.97 16.48 15.83
CA THR A 53 -27.99 16.46 14.74
C THR A 53 -26.57 16.42 15.31
N ARG A 54 -25.69 15.62 14.74
CA ARG A 54 -24.24 15.64 14.98
C ARG A 54 -23.52 15.74 13.64
N ILE A 55 -22.56 16.65 13.55
CA ILE A 55 -21.71 16.81 12.38
C ILE A 55 -20.27 16.72 12.84
N GLY A 56 -19.55 15.72 12.36
CA GLY A 56 -18.14 15.51 12.65
C GLY A 56 -17.29 15.84 11.42
N LEU A 57 -16.21 16.58 11.62
CA LEU A 57 -15.15 16.74 10.64
C LEU A 57 -13.85 16.24 11.27
N THR A 58 -13.18 15.30 10.62
CA THR A 58 -11.88 14.80 11.07
C THR A 58 -10.86 14.87 9.95
N TYR A 59 -9.62 15.16 10.32
CA TYR A 59 -8.48 15.11 9.42
C TYR A 59 -7.37 14.30 10.09
N ARG A 60 -6.87 13.30 9.37
CA ARG A 60 -5.70 12.51 9.75
C ARG A 60 -4.56 12.88 8.81
N SER A 61 -3.42 13.26 9.38
CA SER A 61 -2.26 13.67 8.60
C SER A 61 -1.64 12.51 7.83
N ARG A 62 -0.92 12.87 6.77
CA ARG A 62 0.06 12.02 6.12
C ARG A 62 1.18 11.72 7.11
N ILE A 63 1.75 10.54 7.00
CA ILE A 63 2.95 10.13 7.74
C ILE A 63 4.01 9.77 6.71
N THR A 64 5.17 10.42 6.80
CA THR A 64 6.35 10.11 6.00
C THR A 64 7.24 9.18 6.81
N HIS A 65 7.57 8.04 6.21
CA HIS A 65 8.45 7.03 6.77
C HIS A 65 9.80 7.04 6.09
N ASP A 66 10.86 7.06 6.87
CA ASP A 66 12.24 6.93 6.41
C ASP A 66 12.80 5.58 6.89
N LEU A 67 12.46 4.52 6.15
CA LEU A 67 12.84 3.15 6.48
C LEU A 67 14.34 2.95 6.26
N VAL A 68 15.01 2.42 7.27
CA VAL A 68 16.41 2.00 7.19
C VAL A 68 16.51 0.53 7.59
N GLY A 69 17.31 -0.23 6.84
CA GLY A 69 17.41 -1.65 7.04
C GLY A 69 18.45 -2.35 6.19
N THR A 70 18.20 -3.63 5.91
CA THR A 70 19.10 -4.51 5.17
C THR A 70 18.36 -5.22 4.05
N ALA A 71 19.06 -5.42 2.94
CA ALA A 71 18.66 -6.24 1.83
C ALA A 71 19.55 -7.49 1.79
N SER A 72 18.93 -8.65 1.65
CA SER A 72 19.59 -9.95 1.53
C SER A 72 19.09 -10.67 0.30
N PHE A 73 19.97 -11.47 -0.30
CA PHE A 73 19.68 -12.23 -1.51
C PHE A 73 20.06 -13.68 -1.31
N SER A 74 19.24 -14.60 -1.81
CA SER A 74 19.47 -16.04 -1.73
C SER A 74 19.26 -16.71 -3.08
N ASN A 75 19.89 -17.88 -3.24
CA ASN A 75 19.92 -18.62 -4.51
C ASN A 75 20.45 -17.76 -5.69
N VAL A 76 21.49 -16.95 -5.42
CA VAL A 76 22.12 -16.08 -6.42
C VAL A 76 23.11 -16.90 -7.26
N PRO A 77 22.97 -16.94 -8.61
CA PRO A 77 23.93 -17.62 -9.46
C PRO A 77 25.36 -17.11 -9.30
N GLN A 78 26.34 -18.01 -9.43
CA GLN A 78 27.77 -17.72 -9.17
C GLN A 78 28.31 -16.51 -9.95
N LEU A 79 27.84 -16.28 -11.19
CA LEU A 79 28.29 -15.13 -11.99
C LEU A 79 27.93 -13.78 -11.34
N PHE A 80 26.82 -13.71 -10.62
CA PHE A 80 26.34 -12.48 -10.01
C PHE A 80 27.06 -12.25 -8.69
N LEU A 81 27.35 -13.32 -7.95
CA LEU A 81 28.22 -13.28 -6.77
C LEU A 81 29.61 -12.70 -7.10
N GLN A 82 30.21 -13.08 -8.24
CA GLN A 82 31.52 -12.56 -8.66
C GLN A 82 31.47 -11.08 -9.07
N SER A 83 30.35 -10.62 -9.61
CA SER A 83 30.16 -9.20 -9.97
C SER A 83 29.85 -8.30 -8.78
N GLY A 84 29.60 -8.88 -7.59
CA GLY A 84 29.10 -8.15 -6.41
C GLY A 84 27.65 -7.66 -6.55
N LEU A 85 26.96 -8.04 -7.62
CA LEU A 85 25.52 -7.84 -7.80
C LEU A 85 24.76 -8.80 -6.88
N PHE A 86 23.74 -8.29 -6.19
CA PHE A 86 22.91 -9.08 -5.27
C PHE A 86 23.68 -9.61 -4.05
N SER A 87 24.63 -8.81 -3.54
CA SER A 87 25.27 -9.03 -2.24
C SER A 87 24.45 -8.41 -1.11
N PRO A 88 24.43 -9.00 0.10
CA PRO A 88 23.81 -8.37 1.26
C PRO A 88 24.33 -6.95 1.48
N THR A 89 23.42 -6.00 1.68
CA THR A 89 23.76 -4.58 1.78
C THR A 89 22.74 -3.82 2.62
N SER A 90 23.13 -2.66 3.16
CA SER A 90 22.16 -1.75 3.78
C SER A 90 21.22 -1.19 2.72
N ALA A 91 19.97 -0.97 3.10
CA ALA A 91 18.95 -0.41 2.23
C ALA A 91 18.14 0.66 2.95
N SER A 92 17.62 1.62 2.20
CA SER A 92 16.68 2.62 2.70
C SER A 92 15.51 2.82 1.73
N ALA A 93 14.36 3.23 2.26
CA ALA A 93 13.18 3.56 1.47
C ALA A 93 12.41 4.70 2.12
N ASN A 94 11.96 5.66 1.32
CA ASN A 94 11.04 6.70 1.76
C ASN A 94 9.62 6.32 1.31
N ILE A 95 8.68 6.31 2.25
CA ILE A 95 7.28 5.95 2.00
C ILE A 95 6.36 6.98 2.64
N GLU A 96 5.43 7.53 1.86
CA GLU A 96 4.42 8.46 2.35
C GLU A 96 3.04 7.81 2.43
N THR A 97 2.48 7.68 3.63
CA THR A 97 1.10 7.22 3.81
C THR A 97 0.10 8.35 3.58
N PRO A 98 -1.08 8.08 3.00
CA PRO A 98 -2.01 9.15 2.64
C PRO A 98 -2.65 9.80 3.86
N ASP A 99 -2.90 11.11 3.76
CA ASP A 99 -3.81 11.82 4.64
C ASP A 99 -5.27 11.58 4.23
N THR A 100 -6.17 11.73 5.20
CA THR A 100 -7.60 11.52 5.00
C THR A 100 -8.41 12.59 5.70
N ALA A 101 -9.38 13.16 4.98
CA ALA A 101 -10.40 14.04 5.54
C ALA A 101 -11.75 13.31 5.55
N THR A 102 -12.47 13.33 6.66
CA THR A 102 -13.78 12.66 6.81
C THR A 102 -14.81 13.61 7.38
N LEU A 103 -15.94 13.72 6.69
CA LEU A 103 -17.16 14.38 7.16
C LEU A 103 -18.17 13.29 7.55
N SER A 104 -18.67 13.35 8.78
CA SER A 104 -19.75 12.50 9.27
C SER A 104 -20.96 13.35 9.64
N PHE A 105 -22.14 12.77 9.43
CA PHE A 105 -23.42 13.36 9.77
C PHE A 105 -24.27 12.29 10.42
N ASP A 106 -24.84 12.60 11.58
CA ASP A 106 -25.82 11.76 12.25
C ASP A 106 -27.03 12.62 12.62
N GLN A 107 -28.22 12.09 12.41
CA GLN A 107 -29.46 12.78 12.71
C GLN A 107 -30.45 11.83 13.37
N ASN A 108 -30.90 12.22 14.55
CA ASN A 108 -32.06 11.63 15.19
C ASN A 108 -33.32 12.15 14.49
N LEU A 109 -34.00 11.27 13.74
CA LEU A 109 -35.25 11.62 13.06
C LEU A 109 -36.45 11.49 14.03
N SER A 110 -36.37 10.56 14.98
CA SER A 110 -37.39 10.34 15.99
C SER A 110 -36.81 9.59 17.20
N ARG A 111 -37.67 9.20 18.17
CA ARG A 111 -37.25 8.30 19.26
C ARG A 111 -36.92 6.88 18.79
N ALA A 112 -37.34 6.50 17.59
CA ALA A 112 -37.19 5.16 17.05
C ALA A 112 -36.15 5.07 15.92
N TRP A 113 -35.73 6.20 15.34
CA TRP A 113 -34.93 6.20 14.11
C TRP A 113 -33.82 7.24 14.15
N ASP A 114 -32.61 6.77 13.90
CA ASP A 114 -31.45 7.60 13.60
C ASP A 114 -30.97 7.27 12.17
N ILE A 115 -30.45 8.28 11.49
CA ILE A 115 -29.76 8.12 10.20
C ILE A 115 -28.35 8.65 10.29
N SER A 116 -27.45 8.03 9.53
CA SER A 116 -26.06 8.44 9.46
C SER A 116 -25.57 8.47 8.01
N ALA A 117 -24.66 9.38 7.74
CA ALA A 117 -23.95 9.48 6.48
C ALA A 117 -22.48 9.81 6.74
N THR A 118 -21.58 9.31 5.90
CA THR A 118 -20.16 9.60 5.98
C THR A 118 -19.59 9.76 4.59
N ALA A 119 -18.72 10.75 4.42
CA ALA A 119 -17.92 10.94 3.23
C ALA A 119 -16.46 11.12 3.64
N SER A 120 -15.57 10.31 3.09
CA SER A 120 -14.14 10.37 3.35
C SER A 120 -13.36 10.52 2.05
N TYR A 121 -12.40 11.43 2.04
CA TYR A 121 -11.46 11.64 0.95
C TYR A 121 -10.05 11.28 1.40
N THR A 122 -9.41 10.39 0.66
CA THR A 122 -8.04 9.93 0.94
C THR A 122 -7.12 10.31 -0.22
N ARG A 123 -6.03 11.03 0.08
CA ARG A 123 -5.05 11.49 -0.91
C ARG A 123 -3.97 10.45 -1.19
N TRP A 124 -4.37 9.35 -1.82
CA TRP A 124 -3.45 8.26 -2.19
C TRP A 124 -2.35 8.66 -3.17
N ASN A 125 -2.48 9.78 -3.88
CA ASN A 125 -1.41 10.27 -4.76
C ASN A 125 -0.10 10.63 -4.03
N SER A 126 -0.12 10.70 -2.69
CA SER A 126 1.10 10.76 -1.88
C SER A 126 1.89 9.45 -1.90
N PHE A 127 1.21 8.30 -2.01
CA PHE A 127 1.82 6.98 -2.14
C PHE A 127 2.07 6.67 -3.63
N ASN A 128 3.06 7.35 -4.23
CA ASN A 128 3.29 7.28 -5.67
C ASN A 128 4.24 6.17 -6.10
N GLN A 129 5.28 5.90 -5.32
CA GLN A 129 6.27 4.88 -5.62
C GLN A 129 6.90 4.34 -4.33
N ILE A 130 7.30 3.08 -4.38
CA ILE A 130 8.20 2.49 -3.38
C ILE A 130 9.58 2.43 -4.02
N GLN A 131 10.51 3.25 -3.55
CA GLN A 131 11.89 3.24 -4.02
C GLN A 131 12.80 2.74 -2.91
N VAL A 132 13.47 1.62 -3.17
CA VAL A 132 14.51 1.05 -2.32
C VAL A 132 15.86 1.44 -2.89
N LEU A 133 16.62 2.18 -2.09
CA LEU A 133 18.00 2.56 -2.36
C LEU A 133 18.92 1.57 -1.65
N PHE A 134 19.92 1.05 -2.37
CA PHE A 134 20.91 0.13 -1.80
C PHE A 134 22.24 0.87 -1.60
N ALA A 135 22.93 0.59 -0.50
CA ALA A 135 24.24 1.17 -0.23
C ALA A 135 25.33 0.61 -1.16
N ASN A 136 25.13 -0.58 -1.73
CA ASN A 136 26.01 -1.16 -2.72
C ASN A 136 25.92 -0.40 -4.06
N PRO A 137 26.97 0.29 -4.52
CA PRO A 137 26.92 1.07 -5.76
C PRO A 137 26.82 0.21 -7.03
N ALA A 138 27.16 -1.07 -6.95
CA ALA A 138 26.95 -2.00 -8.06
C ALA A 138 25.45 -2.35 -8.23
N GLN A 139 24.63 -2.14 -7.19
CA GLN A 139 23.23 -2.51 -7.18
C GLN A 139 22.33 -1.29 -7.49
N PRO A 140 21.58 -1.29 -8.59
CA PRO A 140 20.68 -0.19 -8.92
C PRO A 140 19.52 -0.12 -7.93
N ALA A 141 18.96 1.08 -7.76
CA ALA A 141 17.74 1.26 -7.00
C ALA A 141 16.60 0.40 -7.56
N ALA A 142 15.81 -0.20 -6.67
CA ALA A 142 14.60 -0.90 -7.03
C ALA A 142 13.42 0.06 -6.85
N THR A 143 12.74 0.40 -7.95
CA THR A 143 11.57 1.29 -7.92
C THR A 143 10.34 0.53 -8.38
N THR A 144 9.33 0.49 -7.52
CA THR A 144 7.99 0.01 -7.83
C THR A 144 7.08 1.23 -7.95
N PRO A 145 6.64 1.61 -9.16
CA PRO A 145 5.63 2.64 -9.32
C PRO A 145 4.27 2.09 -8.84
N GLU A 146 3.59 2.87 -8.00
CA GLU A 146 2.26 2.53 -7.48
C GLU A 146 1.18 3.37 -8.17
N ASP A 147 1.46 4.65 -8.43
CA ASP A 147 0.59 5.57 -9.19
C ASP A 147 -0.86 5.64 -8.66
N TYR A 148 -1.03 5.61 -7.33
CA TYR A 148 -2.36 5.59 -6.74
C TYR A 148 -3.09 6.92 -6.91
N ARG A 149 -4.39 6.82 -7.16
CA ARG A 149 -5.29 7.95 -7.36
C ARG A 149 -6.08 8.22 -6.10
N ASN A 150 -6.34 9.49 -5.84
CA ASN A 150 -7.15 9.90 -4.71
C ASN A 150 -8.55 9.27 -4.77
N THR A 151 -9.06 8.83 -3.62
CA THR A 151 -10.30 8.06 -3.54
C THR A 151 -11.31 8.72 -2.63
N TRP A 152 -12.58 8.46 -2.94
CA TRP A 152 -13.70 8.76 -2.08
C TRP A 152 -14.28 7.46 -1.51
N TYR A 153 -14.60 7.50 -0.22
CA TYR A 153 -15.48 6.57 0.45
C TYR A 153 -16.76 7.32 0.82
N GLY A 154 -17.90 6.67 0.65
CA GLY A 154 -19.20 7.19 1.06
C GLY A 154 -20.04 6.09 1.69
N SER A 155 -20.75 6.41 2.76
CA SER A 155 -21.72 5.48 3.35
C SER A 155 -22.96 6.18 3.86
N VAL A 156 -24.04 5.42 3.91
CA VAL A 156 -25.30 5.79 4.56
C VAL A 156 -25.77 4.63 5.42
N GLY A 157 -26.34 4.95 6.58
CA GLY A 157 -26.81 3.97 7.55
C GLY A 157 -28.04 4.45 8.30
N THR A 158 -28.69 3.52 8.97
CA THR A 158 -29.82 3.80 9.84
C THR A 158 -29.83 2.84 11.02
N ASP A 159 -30.24 3.38 12.16
CA ASP A 159 -30.48 2.63 13.39
C ASP A 159 -31.98 2.70 13.72
N TRP A 160 -32.58 1.53 13.94
CA TRP A 160 -33.96 1.37 14.37
C TRP A 160 -34.03 0.89 15.82
N HIS A 161 -34.47 1.75 16.72
CA HIS A 161 -34.69 1.43 18.12
C HIS A 161 -36.08 0.81 18.31
N TYR A 162 -36.14 -0.53 18.27
CA TYR A 162 -37.38 -1.26 18.47
C TYR A 162 -37.89 -1.13 19.92
N ASN A 163 -36.98 -1.26 20.89
CA ASN A 163 -37.25 -1.01 22.31
C ASN A 163 -35.94 -0.73 23.08
N ALA A 164 -36.02 -0.61 24.41
CA ALA A 164 -34.86 -0.34 25.27
C ALA A 164 -33.76 -1.42 25.23
N GLN A 165 -34.06 -2.62 24.73
CA GLN A 165 -33.15 -3.76 24.69
C GLN A 165 -32.62 -4.02 23.26
N TRP A 166 -33.35 -3.62 22.22
CA TRP A 166 -33.07 -3.99 20.84
C TRP A 166 -32.97 -2.78 19.91
N THR A 167 -31.81 -2.65 19.27
CA THR A 167 -31.57 -1.71 18.16
C THR A 167 -31.06 -2.49 16.95
N PHE A 168 -31.72 -2.32 15.80
CA PHE A 168 -31.33 -2.92 14.54
C PHE A 168 -30.59 -1.89 13.70
N ARG A 169 -29.48 -2.29 13.06
CA ARG A 169 -28.67 -1.39 12.22
C ARG A 169 -28.55 -1.93 10.81
N GLY A 170 -28.65 -1.05 9.83
CA GLY A 170 -28.45 -1.36 8.43
C GLY A 170 -27.77 -0.21 7.70
N GLY A 171 -26.93 -0.53 6.72
CA GLY A 171 -26.23 0.50 5.96
C GLY A 171 -25.56 -0.04 4.70
N LEU A 172 -25.18 0.90 3.83
CA LEU A 172 -24.45 0.66 2.60
C LEU A 172 -23.23 1.59 2.56
N GLY A 173 -22.10 1.03 2.14
CA GLY A 173 -20.87 1.76 1.92
C GLY A 173 -20.34 1.48 0.52
N TRP A 174 -19.74 2.49 -0.08
CA TRP A 174 -19.05 2.39 -1.35
C TRP A 174 -17.69 3.06 -1.27
N THR A 175 -16.68 2.42 -1.83
CA THR A 175 -15.32 2.97 -1.94
C THR A 175 -14.79 2.76 -3.34
N ARG A 176 -14.05 3.75 -3.85
CA ARG A 176 -13.27 3.59 -5.07
C ARG A 176 -11.90 3.00 -4.72
N ARG A 177 -11.44 2.02 -5.49
CA ARG A 177 -10.07 1.51 -5.37
C ARG A 177 -9.05 2.59 -5.78
N PRO A 178 -7.93 2.74 -5.06
CA PRO A 178 -6.92 3.75 -5.37
C PRO A 178 -6.02 3.37 -6.56
N TYR A 179 -5.83 2.08 -6.80
CA TYR A 179 -4.97 1.54 -7.84
C TYR A 179 -5.75 1.21 -9.13
N GLN A 180 -5.05 1.19 -10.25
CA GLN A 180 -5.56 0.66 -11.52
C GLN A 180 -5.19 -0.83 -11.62
N LEU A 181 -6.14 -1.65 -12.05
CA LEU A 181 -5.83 -3.04 -12.40
C LEU A 181 -5.03 -3.02 -13.69
N ASP A 182 -3.75 -3.39 -13.62
CA ASP A 182 -2.97 -3.70 -14.82
C ASP A 182 -3.41 -5.09 -15.34
N PRO A 183 -3.95 -5.19 -16.57
CA PRO A 183 -4.32 -6.48 -17.17
C PRO A 183 -3.14 -7.46 -17.33
N GLN A 184 -1.89 -6.99 -17.25
CA GLN A 184 -0.67 -7.80 -17.33
C GLN A 184 -0.22 -8.35 -15.95
N CYS A 185 -0.83 -7.90 -14.85
CA CYS A 185 -0.45 -8.21 -13.46
C CYS A 185 -0.98 -9.57 -12.95
N THR A 186 -1.14 -10.58 -13.81
CA THR A 186 -1.57 -11.94 -13.39
C THR A 186 -0.42 -12.90 -13.08
N ALA A 187 0.83 -12.50 -13.32
CA ALA A 187 2.00 -13.36 -13.12
C ALA A 187 2.94 -12.80 -12.04
N SER A 188 2.82 -13.33 -10.82
CA SER A 188 3.89 -13.49 -9.81
C SER A 188 4.42 -12.30 -8.99
N GLY A 189 3.81 -11.11 -9.03
CA GLY A 189 4.34 -9.97 -8.24
C GLY A 189 3.34 -9.02 -7.59
N CYS A 190 2.05 -9.11 -7.90
CA CYS A 190 1.09 -8.08 -7.47
C CYS A 190 0.46 -8.52 -6.15
N GLN A 191 0.66 -7.70 -5.11
CA GLN A 191 0.19 -7.94 -3.74
C GLN A 191 -1.31 -8.27 -3.77
N PRO A 192 -1.74 -9.48 -3.33
CA PRO A 192 -3.16 -9.83 -3.39
C PRO A 192 -3.98 -8.92 -2.47
N ASP A 193 -5.15 -8.51 -2.97
CA ASP A 193 -6.19 -7.73 -2.27
C ASP A 193 -6.32 -8.21 -0.81
N LEU A 194 -5.90 -7.38 0.17
CA LEU A 194 -6.21 -7.60 1.60
C LEU A 194 -7.57 -7.02 2.01
N ALA A 195 -8.45 -6.74 1.04
CA ALA A 195 -9.81 -6.30 1.30
C ALA A 195 -10.79 -7.46 1.04
N ARG A 196 -10.95 -8.33 2.05
CA ARG A 196 -12.19 -9.07 2.29
C ARG A 196 -12.55 -9.03 3.76
#